data_AF-A0A0R3E2D7-F1
#
_entry.id   AF-A0A0R3E2D7-F1
#
_cell.length_a   1.000
_cell.length_b   1.000
_cell.length_c   1.000
_cell.angle_alpha   90.00
_cell.angle_beta   90.00
_cell.angle_gamma   90.00
#
_symmetry.space_group_name_H-M   'P 1'
#
loop_
_entity.id
_entity.type
_entity.pdbx_description
1 polymer ?
#
loop_
_entity_poly.entity_id
_entity_poly.type
_entity_poly.pdbx_seq_one_letter_code
_entity_poly.pdbx_strand_id
1 'polypeptide(L)'
;MRDELLNETLFFELDDARAKIANWVADYNFQRPHSSLKYLTPAAYAAHLTATDDRLRNPDQLRRSSVAPPALLGVKNPETLTATG
;
A
#
# COMPACT_ATOMS: atom_id res chain seq x y z
N MET A 1 -6.00 4.95 -19.52
CA MET A 1 -4.71 5.57 -19.92
C MET A 1 -4.57 5.77 -21.42
N ARG A 2 -4.42 4.72 -22.25
CA ARG A 2 -4.23 4.89 -23.71
C ARG A 2 -5.45 5.52 -24.37
N ASP A 3 -6.64 4.97 -24.13
CA ASP A 3 -7.86 5.44 -24.79
C ASP A 3 -8.25 6.85 -24.33
N GLU A 4 -8.03 7.18 -23.05
CA GLU A 4 -8.20 8.55 -22.53
C GLU A 4 -7.30 9.56 -23.26
N LEU A 5 -6.00 9.27 -23.40
CA LEU A 5 -5.07 10.12 -24.14
C LEU A 5 -5.50 10.33 -25.59
N LEU A 6 -5.91 9.25 -26.26
CA LEU A 6 -6.34 9.29 -27.66
C LEU A 6 -7.68 10.03 -27.85
N ASN A 7 -8.53 10.06 -26.83
CA ASN A 7 -9.81 10.76 -26.88
C ASN A 7 -9.66 12.27 -26.63
N GLU A 8 -8.70 12.69 -25.80
CA GLU A 8 -8.51 14.10 -25.41
C GLU A 8 -7.54 14.85 -26.33
N THR A 9 -6.70 14.13 -27.09
CA THR A 9 -5.55 14.76 -27.78
C THR A 9 -5.51 14.41 -29.26
N LEU A 10 -5.54 15.44 -30.11
CA LEU A 10 -5.22 15.33 -31.53
C LEU A 10 -3.70 15.43 -31.76
N PHE A 11 -3.18 14.62 -32.67
CA PHE A 11 -1.77 14.58 -33.06
C PHE A 11 -1.59 15.08 -34.48
N PHE A 12 -0.60 15.92 -34.72
CA PHE A 12 -0.33 16.49 -36.04
C PHE A 12 0.97 15.97 -36.63
N GLU A 13 2.05 15.98 -35.85
CA GLU A 13 3.39 15.57 -36.27
C GLU A 13 4.03 14.65 -35.23
N LEU A 14 5.09 13.94 -35.59
CA LEU A 14 5.73 12.98 -34.68
C LEU A 14 6.32 13.64 -33.43
N ASP A 15 6.96 14.81 -33.59
CA ASP A 15 7.55 15.54 -32.47
C ASP A 15 6.47 16.10 -31.52
N ASP A 16 5.37 16.60 -32.09
CA ASP A 16 4.18 17.02 -31.34
C ASP A 16 3.58 15.84 -30.55
N ALA A 17 3.48 14.66 -31.17
CA ALA A 17 3.02 13.46 -30.50
C ALA A 17 3.92 13.03 -29.36
N ARG A 18 5.25 13.06 -29.54
CA ARG A 18 6.20 12.76 -28.47
C ARG A 18 6.04 13.72 -27.28
N ALA A 19 5.92 15.01 -27.55
CA ALA A 19 5.75 16.02 -26.50
C ALA A 19 4.43 15.83 -25.74
N LYS A 20 3.32 15.63 -26.46
CA LYS A 20 1.99 15.41 -25.87
C LYS A 20 1.94 14.14 -25.04
N ILE A 21 2.52 13.03 -25.52
CA ILE A 21 2.61 11.79 -24.76
C ILE A 21 3.43 11.99 -23.48
N ALA A 22 4.59 12.65 -23.56
CA ALA A 22 5.43 12.89 -22.38
C ALA A 22 4.69 13.71 -21.32
N ASN A 23 4.02 14.79 -21.73
CA ASN A 23 3.22 15.62 -20.83
C ASN A 23 2.07 14.82 -20.21
N TRP A 24 1.37 14.02 -21.01
CA TRP A 24 0.28 13.18 -20.51
C TRP A 24 0.74 12.15 -19.50
N VAL A 25 1.87 11.47 -19.75
CA VAL A 25 2.45 10.50 -18.81
C VAL A 25 2.79 11.18 -17.47
N ALA A 26 3.33 12.39 -17.50
CA ALA A 26 3.61 13.15 -16.28
C ALA A 26 2.31 13.51 -15.54
N ASP A 27 1.31 14.03 -16.24
CA ASP A 27 0.01 14.40 -15.65
C ASP A 27 -0.70 13.19 -15.03
N TYR A 28 -0.80 12.09 -15.78
CA TYR A 28 -1.43 10.85 -15.33
C TYR A 28 -0.75 10.27 -14.08
N ASN A 29 0.58 10.22 -14.07
CA ASN A 29 1.33 9.58 -12.98
C ASN A 29 1.39 10.43 -11.71
N PHE A 30 1.41 11.76 -11.83
CA PHE A 30 1.70 12.64 -10.69
C PHE A 30 0.55 13.54 -10.25
N GLN A 31 -0.42 13.83 -11.12
CA GLN A 31 -1.46 14.81 -10.81
C GLN A 31 -2.85 14.17 -10.65
N ARG A 32 -3.13 13.10 -11.41
CA ARG A 32 -4.48 12.51 -11.42
C ARG A 32 -4.69 11.46 -10.32
N PRO A 33 -5.63 11.65 -9.39
CA PRO A 33 -6.03 10.61 -8.45
C PRO A 33 -6.94 9.59 -9.12
N HIS A 34 -6.73 8.31 -8.82
CA HIS A 34 -7.47 7.20 -9.44
C HIS A 34 -8.31 6.46 -8.41
N SER A 35 -9.60 6.27 -8.69
CA SER A 35 -10.53 5.62 -7.75
C SER A 35 -10.11 4.19 -7.39
N SER A 36 -9.56 3.43 -8.33
CA SER A 36 -8.98 2.10 -8.09
C SER A 36 -7.77 2.11 -7.16
N LEU A 37 -7.07 3.24 -7.06
CA LEU A 37 -5.94 3.46 -6.16
C LEU A 37 -6.36 4.22 -4.89
N LYS A 38 -7.63 4.12 -4.48
CA LYS A 38 -8.20 4.85 -3.33
C LYS A 38 -8.04 6.37 -3.46
N TYR A 39 -8.14 6.89 -4.68
CA TYR A 39 -7.90 8.30 -5.02
C TYR A 39 -6.46 8.78 -4.78
N LEU A 40 -5.49 7.88 -4.80
CA LEU A 40 -4.08 8.26 -4.91
C LEU A 40 -3.64 8.38 -6.37
N THR A 41 -2.59 9.15 -6.60
CA THR A 41 -1.88 9.16 -7.88
C THR A 41 -1.07 7.86 -8.03
N PRO A 42 -0.81 7.38 -9.25
CA PRO A 42 0.01 6.19 -9.46
C PRO A 42 1.39 6.29 -8.80
N ALA A 43 2.04 7.46 -8.87
CA ALA A 43 3.33 7.69 -8.23
C ALA A 43 3.23 7.60 -6.69
N ALA A 44 2.20 8.19 -6.08
CA ALA A 44 2.00 8.11 -4.63
C ALA A 44 1.72 6.67 -4.18
N TYR A 45 0.89 5.94 -4.93
CA TYR A 45 0.61 4.53 -4.65
C TYR A 45 1.89 3.67 -4.74
N ALA A 46 2.71 3.87 -5.77
CA ALA A 46 3.98 3.16 -5.90
C ALA A 46 4.94 3.44 -4.72
N ALA A 47 5.02 4.70 -4.27
CA ALA A 47 5.85 5.07 -3.12
C ALA A 47 5.44 4.32 -1.83
N HIS A 48 4.14 4.09 -1.61
CA HIS A 48 3.66 3.27 -0.48
C HIS A 48 4.11 1.81 -0.56
N LEU A 49 4.17 1.23 -1.76
CA LEU A 49 4.68 -0.12 -1.96
C LEU A 49 6.18 -0.20 -1.68
N THR A 50 6.97 0.77 -2.16
CA THR A 50 8.41 0.82 -1.89
C THR A 50 8.72 0.99 -0.40
N ALA A 51 7.96 1.82 0.32
CA ALA A 51 8.12 1.95 1.77
C ALA A 51 7.79 0.64 2.52
N THR A 52 6.83 -0.13 2.01
CA THR A 52 6.49 -1.45 2.56
C THR A 52 7.59 -2.46 2.29
N ASP A 53 8.16 -2.47 1.08
CA ASP A 53 9.28 -3.33 0.71
C ASP A 53 10.54 -3.02 1.54
N ASP A 54 10.88 -1.74 1.71
CA ASP A 54 12.01 -1.31 2.55
C ASP A 54 11.84 -1.75 4.01
N ARG A 55 10.61 -1.66 4.53
CA ARG A 55 10.25 -2.20 5.84
C ARG A 55 10.40 -3.72 5.92
N LEU A 56 10.01 -4.46 4.88
CA LEU A 56 10.18 -5.93 4.83
C LEU A 56 11.65 -6.33 4.70
N ARG A 57 12.46 -5.49 4.06
CA ARG A 57 13.90 -5.69 3.91
C ARG A 57 14.69 -5.46 5.20
N ASN A 58 14.08 -4.83 6.22
CA ASN A 58 14.64 -4.75 7.56
C ASN A 58 14.27 -6.00 8.40
N PRO A 59 15.22 -6.93 8.65
CA PRO A 59 14.95 -8.17 9.38
C PRO A 59 14.50 -7.92 10.83
N ASP A 60 14.87 -6.79 11.44
CA ASP A 60 14.50 -6.46 12.81
C ASP A 60 13.03 -6.04 12.95
N GLN A 61 12.41 -5.51 11.89
CA GLN A 61 10.98 -5.16 11.91
C GLN A 61 10.08 -6.39 11.76
N LEU A 62 10.51 -7.40 11.01
CA LEU A 62 9.83 -8.71 10.97
C LEU A 62 9.81 -9.35 12.36
N ARG A 63 10.89 -9.22 13.13
CA ARG A 63 10.97 -9.76 14.50
C ARG A 63 10.06 -9.05 15.51
N ARG A 64 9.67 -7.80 15.24
CA ARG A 64 8.77 -7.01 16.10
C ARG A 64 7.31 -7.00 15.62
N SER A 65 7.02 -7.66 14.50
CA SER A 65 5.67 -7.78 13.95
C SER A 65 4.84 -8.77 14.78
N SER A 66 4.36 -8.30 15.93
CA SER A 66 3.33 -8.90 16.80
C SER A 66 3.18 -10.43 16.71
N VAL A 67 4.14 -11.17 17.26
CA VAL A 67 3.75 -12.43 17.92
C VAL A 67 2.81 -12.00 19.04
N ALA A 68 1.58 -12.54 19.03
CA ALA A 68 0.60 -12.30 20.09
C ALA A 68 1.32 -12.41 21.45
N PRO A 69 1.15 -11.44 22.38
CA PRO A 69 1.76 -11.55 23.69
C PRO A 69 1.39 -12.93 24.27
N PRO A 70 2.37 -13.70 24.78
CA PRO A 70 2.08 -15.03 25.29
C PRO A 70 0.98 -14.91 26.33
N ALA A 71 -0.05 -15.74 26.22
CA ALA A 71 -1.14 -15.79 27.18
C ALA A 71 -0.54 -15.86 28.60
N LEU A 72 -0.98 -14.97 29.49
CA LEU A 72 -0.47 -14.90 30.85
C LEU A 72 -0.68 -16.25 31.54
N LEU A 73 0.41 -17.00 31.67
CA LEU A 73 0.44 -18.26 32.40
C LEU A 73 0.42 -17.95 33.90
N GLY A 74 -0.72 -18.19 34.55
CA GLY A 74 -0.76 -18.43 35.99
C GLY A 74 -1.74 -17.58 36.78
N VAL A 75 -3.00 -18.01 36.81
CA VAL A 75 -3.77 -18.00 38.06
C VAL A 75 -3.85 -19.45 38.52
N LYS A 76 -2.89 -19.86 39.35
CA LYS A 76 -3.01 -21.07 40.17
C LYS A 76 -3.76 -20.65 41.44
N ASN A 77 -5.05 -20.98 41.54
CA ASN A 77 -5.72 -20.97 42.84
C ASN A 77 -5.64 -22.40 43.42
N PRO A 78 -5.03 -22.61 44.59
CA PRO A 78 -5.10 -23.91 45.26
C PRO A 78 -6.48 -24.12 45.90
N GLU A 79 -7.05 -25.28 45.57
CA GLU A 79 -7.91 -26.16 46.36
C GLU A 79 -8.66 -25.59 47.59
N THR A 80 -9.97 -25.84 47.65
CA THR A 80 -10.58 -26.32 48.88
C THR A 80 -11.68 -27.32 48.55
N LEU A 81 -11.38 -28.60 48.76
CA LEU A 81 -12.35 -29.68 48.94
C LEU A 81 -13.05 -29.49 50.29
N THR A 82 -14.38 -29.46 50.32
CA THR A 82 -15.15 -30.01 51.44
C THR A 82 -16.46 -30.59 50.93
N ALA A 83 -16.49 -31.91 50.82
CA ALA A 83 -17.70 -32.69 51.03
C ALA A 83 -18.12 -32.58 52.51
N THR A 84 -19.42 -32.63 52.78
CA THR A 84 -20.13 -33.54 53.72
C THR A 84 -21.36 -32.84 54.32
N GLY A 85 -22.50 -33.52 54.33
CA GLY A 85 -23.70 -33.18 55.10
C GLY A 85 -24.98 -33.42 54.34
#